data_AF-T0LVS2-F1
#
_entry.id   AF-T0LVS2-F1
#
_cell.length_a   1.000
_cell.length_b   1.000
_cell.length_c   1.000
_cell.angle_alpha   90.00
_cell.angle_beta   90.00
_cell.angle_gamma   90.00
#
_symmetry.space_group_name_H-M   'P 1'
#
loop_
_entity.id
_entity.type
_entity.pdbx_description
1 polymer ?
#
loop_
_entity_poly.entity_id
_entity_poly.type
_entity_poly.pdbx_seq_one_letter_code
_entity_poly.pdbx_strand_id
1 'polypeptide(L)'
;MERPKTPPGNPRPAVPAGTPPTPAATRRMEESRLRAKALRDRREVEAPSAPVPKTSSGFIATDTVHITKAGAAAGTGGGAGTKRPHSSISTTTAPETNRDARDTTALRPARNFAKFVDYNMSAMTDTKGGFLTAEDDPHNTALIPKVKPGGPPTEEKPKGMSSQEWERLQLLRKLRRQKAGPFEPGLSVLADEATRKKCRECSSVEIDWVWDEVFGIQVCHACKESIPDKYSLLTKTECKEDYLLTDEELKDADLLPHLSRPNPHKSHWHDMMLFLRFQVEEYAFNTKWGSAEKLDAEFEKREADKKRRKEAKFRDKLNDLKRKTRTEAIRRQQATQAAGAGPRKFGDSVGGGKHVHEWGRAVENEDGMTVKKCNGCGMEVEELEF
;
A
#
# COMPACT_ATOMS: atom_id res chain seq x y z
N MET A 1 30.43 -4.97 61.80
CA MET A 1 29.19 -4.16 61.84
C MET A 1 28.29 -4.64 60.71
N GLU A 2 27.34 -5.52 61.03
CA GLU A 2 26.41 -6.11 60.06
C GLU A 2 25.23 -5.17 59.77
N ARG A 3 24.78 -5.17 58.51
CA ARG A 3 23.74 -4.31 57.97
C ARG A 3 22.35 -4.91 58.26
N PRO A 4 21.35 -4.15 58.75
CA PRO A 4 20.03 -4.70 59.05
C PRO A 4 19.26 -5.07 57.77
N LYS A 5 18.68 -6.29 57.76
CA LYS A 5 17.77 -6.82 56.72
C LYS A 5 16.39 -6.18 56.81
N THR A 6 15.83 -5.81 55.67
CA THR A 6 14.43 -5.36 55.50
C THR A 6 13.44 -6.52 55.64
N PRO A 7 12.23 -6.29 56.20
CA PRO A 7 11.23 -7.35 56.39
C PRO A 7 10.53 -7.75 55.07
N PRO A 8 9.97 -8.97 54.96
CA PRO A 8 9.26 -9.42 53.77
C PRO A 8 7.90 -8.73 53.61
N GLY A 9 7.55 -8.42 52.35
CA GLY A 9 6.27 -7.80 51.99
C GLY A 9 5.08 -8.76 52.08
N ASN A 10 3.93 -8.22 52.46
CA ASN A 10 2.66 -8.93 52.65
C ASN A 10 2.13 -9.51 51.32
N PRO A 11 1.56 -10.73 51.28
CA PRO A 11 0.97 -11.29 50.06
C PRO A 11 -0.34 -10.56 49.68
N ARG A 12 -0.51 -10.25 48.39
CA ARG A 12 -1.76 -9.70 47.84
C ARG A 12 -2.88 -10.76 47.87
N PRO A 13 -4.13 -10.39 48.17
CA PRO A 13 -5.26 -11.31 48.06
C PRO A 13 -5.56 -11.66 46.60
N ALA A 14 -5.96 -12.91 46.37
CA ALA A 14 -6.32 -13.44 45.06
C ALA A 14 -7.55 -12.71 44.47
N VAL A 15 -7.46 -12.36 43.19
CA VAL A 15 -8.55 -11.77 42.40
C VAL A 15 -9.57 -12.86 42.06
N PRO A 16 -10.88 -12.67 42.32
CA PRO A 16 -11.88 -13.66 41.93
C PRO A 16 -12.03 -13.72 40.40
N ALA A 17 -12.21 -14.93 39.88
CA ALA A 17 -12.47 -15.18 38.46
C ALA A 17 -13.66 -14.34 37.96
N GLY A 18 -13.42 -13.51 36.95
CA GLY A 18 -14.44 -12.64 36.37
C GLY A 18 -15.64 -13.45 35.88
N THR A 19 -16.84 -13.09 36.34
CA THR A 19 -18.09 -13.63 35.83
C THR A 19 -18.22 -13.33 34.34
N PRO A 20 -18.74 -14.27 33.52
CA PRO A 20 -18.93 -14.04 32.09
C PRO A 20 -19.83 -12.80 31.86
N PRO A 21 -19.53 -11.98 30.82
CA PRO A 21 -20.31 -10.79 30.54
C PRO A 21 -21.78 -11.16 30.30
N THR A 22 -22.68 -10.32 30.81
CA THR A 22 -24.12 -10.52 30.62
C THR A 22 -24.46 -10.58 29.13
N PRO A 23 -25.50 -11.32 28.71
CA PRO A 23 -25.88 -11.46 27.30
C PRO A 23 -26.23 -10.11 26.63
N ALA A 24 -26.54 -9.08 27.42
CA ALA A 24 -26.72 -7.72 26.92
C ALA A 24 -25.39 -7.03 26.59
N ALA A 25 -24.32 -7.30 27.35
CA ALA A 25 -22.98 -6.78 27.07
C ALA A 25 -22.36 -7.45 25.83
N THR A 26 -22.55 -8.76 25.65
CA THR A 26 -22.09 -9.46 24.44
C THR A 26 -22.77 -8.93 23.18
N ARG A 27 -24.10 -8.72 23.22
CA ARG A 27 -24.83 -8.10 22.10
C ARG A 27 -24.33 -6.69 21.75
N ARG A 28 -24.02 -5.86 22.75
CA ARG A 28 -23.45 -4.53 22.52
C ARG A 28 -22.05 -4.57 21.90
N MET A 29 -21.22 -5.53 22.32
CA MET A 29 -19.90 -5.75 21.73
C MET A 29 -20.01 -6.24 20.28
N GLU A 30 -20.96 -7.14 19.98
CA GLU A 30 -21.23 -7.60 18.61
C GLU A 30 -21.77 -6.46 17.71
N GLU A 31 -22.66 -5.62 18.22
CA GLU A 31 -23.17 -4.44 17.50
C GLU A 31 -22.07 -3.40 17.21
N SER A 32 -21.18 -3.15 18.18
CA SER A 32 -20.01 -2.27 18.00
C SER A 32 -19.06 -2.83 16.93
N ARG A 33 -18.82 -4.14 16.98
CA ARG A 33 -18.00 -4.86 16.00
C ARG A 33 -18.58 -4.80 14.59
N LEU A 34 -19.89 -4.97 14.43
CA LEU A 34 -20.57 -4.83 13.13
C LEU A 34 -20.49 -3.41 12.58
N ARG A 35 -20.61 -2.38 13.44
CA ARG A 35 -20.45 -0.98 13.04
C ARG A 35 -19.02 -0.67 12.61
N ALA A 36 -18.01 -1.18 13.31
CA ALA A 36 -16.60 -1.00 12.95
C ALA A 36 -16.28 -1.65 11.58
N LYS A 37 -16.79 -2.86 11.33
CA LYS A 37 -16.63 -3.54 10.02
C LYS A 37 -17.28 -2.76 8.88
N ALA A 38 -18.51 -2.27 9.07
CA ALA A 38 -19.21 -1.48 8.05
C ALA A 38 -18.51 -0.15 7.70
N LEU A 39 -17.86 0.49 8.68
CA LEU A 39 -17.05 1.70 8.48
C LEU A 39 -15.77 1.42 7.67
N ARG A 40 -15.15 0.25 7.87
CA ARG A 40 -13.99 -0.20 7.11
C ARG A 40 -14.37 -0.48 5.65
N ASP A 41 -15.43 -1.25 5.43
CA ASP A 41 -15.90 -1.57 4.07
C ASP A 41 -16.26 -0.30 3.28
N ARG A 42 -16.92 0.68 3.92
CA ARG A 42 -17.19 1.99 3.29
C ARG A 42 -15.91 2.74 2.93
N ARG A 43 -14.89 2.70 3.79
CA ARG A 43 -13.61 3.39 3.55
C ARG A 43 -12.75 2.70 2.49
N GLU A 44 -12.86 1.38 2.36
CA GLU A 44 -12.21 0.61 1.30
C GLU A 44 -12.90 0.82 -0.05
N VAL A 45 -14.23 0.96 -0.09
CA VAL A 45 -15.00 1.32 -1.30
C VAL A 45 -14.80 2.78 -1.71
N GLU A 46 -14.67 3.70 -0.76
CA GLU A 46 -14.46 5.13 -1.01
C GLU A 46 -12.98 5.47 -1.30
N ALA A 47 -12.06 4.53 -1.09
CA ALA A 47 -10.67 4.66 -1.52
C ALA A 47 -10.59 4.51 -3.05
N PRO A 48 -10.10 5.52 -3.80
CA PRO A 48 -10.05 5.45 -5.26
C PRO A 48 -9.08 4.36 -5.74
N SER A 49 -9.55 3.46 -6.59
CA SER A 49 -8.81 2.31 -7.13
C SER A 49 -7.83 2.64 -8.26
N ALA A 50 -7.57 3.93 -8.56
CA ALA A 50 -6.63 4.33 -9.60
C ALA A 50 -5.83 5.60 -9.22
N PRO A 51 -4.52 5.68 -9.58
CA PRO A 51 -3.72 6.88 -9.36
C PRO A 51 -4.16 7.98 -10.34
N VAL A 52 -4.79 9.03 -9.81
CA VAL A 52 -5.09 10.25 -10.57
C VAL A 52 -3.75 10.92 -10.95
N PRO A 53 -3.50 11.28 -12.22
CA PRO A 53 -2.23 11.90 -12.61
C PRO A 53 -2.09 13.27 -11.96
N LYS A 54 -1.16 13.39 -11.02
CA LYS A 54 -0.80 14.65 -10.35
C LYS A 54 0.40 15.26 -11.05
N THR A 55 0.35 16.55 -11.35
CA THR A 55 1.55 17.30 -11.75
C THR A 55 2.48 17.46 -10.56
N SER A 56 3.77 17.77 -10.80
CA SER A 56 4.76 18.06 -9.76
C SER A 56 4.37 19.23 -8.84
N SER A 57 3.40 20.05 -9.25
CA SER A 57 2.82 21.16 -8.47
C SER A 57 1.49 20.83 -7.77
N GLY A 58 0.99 19.59 -7.85
CA GLY A 58 -0.12 19.10 -7.02
C GLY A 58 -1.54 19.50 -7.49
N PHE A 59 -1.70 19.97 -8.73
CA PHE A 59 -3.03 20.24 -9.30
C PHE A 59 -3.62 19.00 -9.99
N ILE A 60 -4.95 18.89 -9.96
CA ILE A 60 -5.74 17.82 -10.56
C ILE A 60 -6.54 18.42 -11.72
N ALA A 61 -6.48 17.79 -12.90
CA ALA A 61 -7.27 18.21 -14.05
C ALA A 61 -8.77 17.95 -13.77
N THR A 62 -9.60 18.97 -13.96
CA THR A 62 -11.07 18.90 -13.83
C THR A 62 -11.68 19.51 -15.09
N ASP A 63 -12.96 19.23 -15.38
CA ASP A 63 -13.65 19.68 -16.60
C ASP A 63 -13.69 21.20 -16.81
N THR A 64 -13.39 21.97 -15.75
CA THR A 64 -13.31 23.43 -15.80
C THR A 64 -11.90 23.98 -16.01
N VAL A 65 -10.86 23.13 -15.96
CA VAL A 65 -9.45 23.55 -16.02
C VAL A 65 -8.68 22.70 -17.05
N HIS A 66 -8.52 23.25 -18.26
CA HIS A 66 -7.67 22.68 -19.30
C HIS A 66 -6.23 23.23 -19.20
N ILE A 67 -5.26 22.34 -19.04
CA ILE A 67 -3.83 22.68 -19.00
C ILE A 67 -3.27 22.54 -20.42
N THR A 68 -3.01 23.67 -21.09
CA THR A 68 -2.28 23.69 -22.37
C THR A 68 -0.79 23.58 -22.11
N LYS A 69 -0.16 22.51 -22.60
CA LYS A 69 1.28 22.32 -22.52
C LYS A 69 1.97 23.27 -23.50
N ALA A 70 2.36 24.46 -23.03
CA ALA A 70 3.24 25.34 -23.78
C ALA A 70 4.66 24.77 -23.78
N GLY A 71 5.17 24.41 -24.97
CA GLY A 71 6.57 24.04 -25.18
C GLY A 71 6.80 22.63 -25.73
N ALA A 72 6.28 22.32 -26.91
CA ALA A 72 6.87 21.34 -27.81
C ALA A 72 6.42 21.65 -29.24
N ALA A 73 7.32 22.26 -30.00
CA ALA A 73 7.15 22.54 -31.42
C ALA A 73 7.06 21.22 -32.21
N ALA A 74 6.34 21.30 -33.33
CA ALA A 74 6.13 20.25 -34.31
C ALA A 74 7.44 19.57 -34.75
N GLY A 75 7.43 18.24 -34.77
CA GLY A 75 8.55 17.44 -35.24
C GLY A 75 8.22 15.96 -35.13
N THR A 76 8.11 15.32 -36.28
CA THR A 76 8.02 13.87 -36.49
C THR A 76 8.93 13.03 -35.58
N GLY A 77 8.35 12.00 -34.95
CA GLY A 77 9.09 10.82 -34.49
C GLY A 77 9.15 10.60 -32.97
N GLY A 78 8.61 9.44 -32.53
CA GLY A 78 9.19 8.65 -31.45
C GLY A 78 8.92 9.06 -30.00
N GLY A 79 7.68 8.90 -29.52
CA GLY A 79 7.37 8.89 -28.09
C GLY A 79 7.39 7.46 -27.51
N ALA A 80 8.36 7.19 -26.64
CA ALA A 80 8.49 5.94 -25.89
C ALA A 80 7.29 5.71 -24.95
N GLY A 81 6.82 4.45 -24.88
CA GLY A 81 6.02 3.98 -23.74
C GLY A 81 4.66 3.30 -24.02
N THR A 82 4.27 3.07 -25.27
CA THR A 82 3.06 2.26 -25.57
C THR A 82 3.43 1.06 -26.44
N LYS A 83 3.15 -0.16 -25.95
CA LYS A 83 3.36 -1.41 -26.70
C LYS A 83 2.48 -1.38 -27.96
N ARG A 84 3.06 -1.64 -29.13
CA ARG A 84 2.33 -1.71 -30.41
C ARG A 84 1.35 -2.91 -30.39
N PRO A 85 0.13 -2.79 -30.96
CA PRO A 85 -0.82 -3.89 -31.04
C PRO A 85 -0.35 -4.96 -32.04
N HIS A 86 -0.62 -6.23 -31.72
CA HIS A 86 -0.18 -7.44 -32.43
C HIS A 86 -0.64 -7.53 -33.90
N SER A 87 -1.52 -6.65 -34.37
CA SER A 87 -2.01 -6.62 -35.75
C SER A 87 -1.06 -5.98 -36.75
N SER A 88 0.02 -5.31 -36.31
CA SER A 88 0.98 -4.65 -37.22
C SER A 88 2.19 -5.50 -37.62
N ILE A 89 2.23 -6.79 -37.28
CA ILE A 89 3.34 -7.71 -37.61
C ILE A 89 2.93 -8.75 -38.68
N SER A 90 1.66 -8.82 -39.07
CA SER A 90 1.18 -9.80 -40.06
C SER A 90 0.96 -9.15 -41.42
N THR A 91 2.05 -8.83 -42.11
CA THR A 91 2.04 -8.69 -43.58
C THR A 91 2.99 -9.71 -44.17
N THR A 92 2.40 -10.71 -44.82
CA THR A 92 3.03 -11.86 -45.47
C THR A 92 3.55 -11.49 -46.84
N THR A 93 4.77 -10.94 -46.91
CA THR A 93 5.60 -10.98 -48.12
C THR A 93 7.06 -10.93 -47.72
N ALA A 94 7.67 -12.09 -47.51
CA ALA A 94 9.12 -12.26 -47.47
C ALA A 94 9.50 -13.22 -48.62
N PRO A 95 10.58 -12.94 -49.38
CA PRO A 95 10.98 -13.78 -50.51
C PRO A 95 11.49 -15.13 -50.00
N GLU A 96 11.13 -16.19 -50.73
CA GLU A 96 11.51 -17.57 -50.41
C GLU A 96 13.05 -17.72 -50.48
N THR A 97 13.66 -17.91 -49.31
CA THR A 97 15.04 -18.39 -49.21
C THR A 97 15.05 -19.60 -48.30
N ASN A 98 16.05 -20.47 -48.47
CA ASN A 98 16.16 -21.84 -47.95
C ASN A 98 16.32 -21.94 -46.41
N ARG A 99 15.77 -20.99 -45.65
CA ARG A 99 15.80 -20.90 -44.18
C ARG A 99 14.44 -20.54 -43.58
N ASP A 100 13.33 -20.84 -44.26
CA ASP A 100 12.01 -20.61 -43.70
C ASP A 100 11.66 -21.72 -42.69
N ALA A 101 11.66 -21.40 -41.40
CA ALA A 101 11.50 -22.34 -40.29
C ALA A 101 10.02 -22.74 -40.02
N ARG A 102 9.14 -22.58 -41.01
CA ARG A 102 7.71 -22.92 -40.93
C ARG A 102 7.37 -24.30 -41.50
N ASP A 103 8.31 -24.96 -42.16
CA ASP A 103 8.16 -26.34 -42.61
C ASP A 103 8.59 -27.29 -41.49
N THR A 104 7.62 -27.88 -40.81
CA THR A 104 7.83 -28.87 -39.74
C THR A 104 7.94 -30.30 -40.27
N THR A 105 8.06 -30.50 -41.59
CA THR A 105 8.24 -31.85 -42.15
C THR A 105 9.70 -32.27 -42.10
N ALA A 106 10.06 -32.86 -40.95
CA ALA A 106 11.29 -33.62 -40.70
C ALA A 106 12.63 -32.86 -40.87
N LEU A 107 13.02 -32.14 -39.81
CA LEU A 107 14.41 -31.80 -39.53
C LEU A 107 15.24 -33.11 -39.47
N ARG A 108 15.91 -33.48 -40.57
CA ARG A 108 16.82 -34.62 -40.60
C ARG A 108 18.19 -34.17 -40.08
N PRO A 109 18.77 -34.83 -39.05
CA PRO A 109 20.15 -34.59 -38.67
C PRO A 109 21.07 -34.85 -39.87
N ALA A 110 22.08 -34.01 -40.07
CA ALA A 110 23.06 -34.25 -41.13
C ALA A 110 23.66 -35.66 -40.98
N ARG A 111 23.85 -36.36 -42.10
CA ARG A 111 24.19 -37.81 -42.17
C ARG A 111 25.46 -38.19 -41.41
N ASN A 112 26.25 -37.21 -41.00
CA ASN A 112 27.52 -37.34 -40.28
C ASN A 112 27.32 -37.33 -38.75
N PHE A 113 26.13 -37.00 -38.25
CA PHE A 113 25.73 -37.01 -36.83
C PHE A 113 24.80 -38.18 -36.48
N ALA A 114 24.66 -39.18 -37.37
CA ALA A 114 23.89 -40.40 -37.09
C ALA A 114 24.57 -41.34 -36.08
N LYS A 115 25.78 -41.02 -35.62
CA LYS A 115 26.38 -41.67 -34.45
C LYS A 115 25.84 -40.96 -33.22
N PHE A 116 25.04 -41.67 -32.43
CA PHE A 116 24.55 -41.23 -31.13
C PHE A 116 25.74 -40.69 -30.32
N VAL A 117 25.80 -39.37 -30.14
CA VAL A 117 26.72 -38.78 -29.18
C VAL A 117 26.02 -38.94 -27.84
N ASP A 118 26.35 -40.02 -27.14
CA ASP A 118 25.86 -40.25 -25.80
C ASP A 118 26.54 -39.22 -24.90
N TYR A 119 25.83 -38.11 -24.65
CA TYR A 119 26.31 -37.09 -23.73
C TYR A 119 26.34 -37.71 -22.35
N ASN A 120 27.54 -37.92 -21.81
CA ASN A 120 27.68 -38.34 -20.44
C ASN A 120 27.22 -37.19 -19.51
N MET A 121 25.94 -37.22 -19.12
CA MET A 121 25.30 -36.20 -18.29
C MET A 121 25.94 -36.08 -16.89
N SER A 122 26.82 -37.02 -16.49
CA SER A 122 27.60 -36.89 -15.26
C SER A 122 28.80 -35.97 -15.41
N ALA A 123 29.33 -35.78 -16.63
CA ALA A 123 30.46 -34.92 -16.93
C ALA A 123 30.02 -33.52 -17.40
N MET A 124 28.73 -33.32 -17.69
CA MET A 124 28.20 -32.03 -18.10
C MET A 124 27.98 -31.12 -16.89
N THR A 125 28.60 -29.93 -16.92
CA THR A 125 28.37 -28.88 -15.94
C THR A 125 27.10 -28.11 -16.33
N ASP A 126 26.08 -28.14 -15.47
CA ASP A 126 24.85 -27.38 -15.69
C ASP A 126 25.14 -25.88 -15.52
N THR A 127 25.21 -25.18 -16.65
CA THR A 127 25.45 -23.72 -16.69
C THR A 127 24.20 -22.90 -16.35
N LYS A 128 23.08 -23.52 -15.93
CA LYS A 128 21.82 -22.87 -15.52
C LYS A 128 21.36 -21.77 -16.48
N GLY A 129 21.46 -22.01 -17.79
CA GLY A 129 21.04 -21.08 -18.84
C GLY A 129 22.07 -20.02 -19.24
N GLY A 130 23.34 -20.13 -18.81
CA GLY A 130 24.47 -19.34 -19.30
C GLY A 130 25.26 -20.04 -20.41
N PHE A 131 25.83 -19.28 -21.34
CA PHE A 131 26.60 -19.83 -22.48
C PHE A 131 28.07 -20.22 -22.11
N LEU A 132 28.56 -19.85 -20.92
CA LEU A 132 29.90 -20.17 -20.42
C LEU A 132 29.82 -20.87 -19.05
N THR A 133 30.80 -21.70 -18.72
CA THR A 133 30.93 -22.34 -17.40
C THR A 133 31.51 -21.35 -16.37
N ALA A 134 31.39 -21.68 -15.08
CA ALA A 134 32.00 -20.87 -14.01
C ALA A 134 33.54 -20.86 -14.06
N GLU A 135 34.15 -21.85 -14.74
CA GLU A 135 35.59 -21.93 -14.97
C GLU A 135 36.03 -20.99 -16.10
N ASP A 136 35.19 -20.82 -17.13
CA ASP A 136 35.50 -19.99 -18.30
C ASP A 136 35.24 -18.49 -18.08
N ASP A 137 34.29 -18.12 -17.22
CA ASP A 137 34.05 -16.73 -16.83
C ASP A 137 34.05 -16.54 -15.30
N PRO A 138 35.25 -16.38 -14.70
CA PRO A 138 35.41 -16.14 -13.27
C PRO A 138 34.75 -14.85 -12.76
N HIS A 139 34.32 -13.96 -13.65
CA HIS A 139 33.71 -12.68 -13.31
C HIS A 139 32.18 -12.69 -13.43
N ASN A 140 31.59 -13.78 -13.93
CA ASN A 140 30.15 -13.91 -14.07
C ASN A 140 29.47 -14.06 -12.70
N THR A 141 28.83 -12.97 -12.26
CA THR A 141 28.16 -12.88 -10.95
C THR A 141 26.88 -13.73 -10.89
N ALA A 142 26.38 -14.23 -12.02
CA ALA A 142 25.22 -15.15 -12.06
C ALA A 142 25.62 -16.61 -11.77
N LEU A 143 26.86 -17.01 -12.10
CA LEU A 143 27.35 -18.38 -11.91
C LEU A 143 28.09 -18.57 -10.59
N ILE A 144 28.76 -17.53 -10.11
CA ILE A 144 29.47 -17.52 -8.82
C ILE A 144 28.69 -16.60 -7.86
N PRO A 145 27.87 -17.15 -6.94
CA PRO A 145 27.22 -16.35 -5.92
C PRO A 145 28.31 -15.67 -5.09
N LYS A 146 28.35 -14.33 -5.08
CA LYS A 146 29.22 -13.60 -4.16
C LYS A 146 28.86 -13.98 -2.73
N VAL A 147 29.70 -14.78 -2.09
CA VAL A 147 29.60 -15.10 -0.67
C VAL A 147 29.69 -13.77 0.08
N LYS A 148 28.60 -13.38 0.76
CA LYS A 148 28.66 -12.24 1.69
C LYS A 148 29.72 -12.57 2.76
N PRO A 149 30.64 -11.66 3.09
CA PRO A 149 31.57 -11.89 4.21
C PRO A 149 30.75 -12.17 5.48
N GLY A 150 30.85 -13.39 6.01
CA GLY A 150 30.07 -13.88 7.16
C GLY A 150 28.84 -14.76 6.84
N GLY A 151 28.59 -15.10 5.57
CA GLY A 151 27.56 -16.07 5.19
C GLY A 151 28.01 -17.53 5.33
N PRO A 152 27.09 -18.49 5.55
CA PRO A 152 27.43 -19.91 5.48
C PRO A 152 28.01 -20.27 4.09
N PRO A 153 28.98 -21.19 4.01
CA PRO A 153 29.61 -21.56 2.75
C PRO A 153 28.57 -22.02 1.73
N THR A 154 28.73 -21.62 0.47
CA THR A 154 27.89 -22.06 -0.65
C THR A 154 27.94 -23.58 -0.72
N GLU A 155 26.78 -24.22 -0.49
CA GLU A 155 26.68 -25.69 -0.43
C GLU A 155 26.82 -26.27 -1.85
N GLU A 156 28.07 -26.52 -2.26
CA GLU A 156 28.37 -27.20 -3.51
C GLU A 156 28.00 -28.68 -3.44
N LYS A 157 27.59 -29.24 -4.60
CA LYS A 157 27.26 -30.66 -4.74
C LYS A 157 28.51 -31.51 -4.44
N PRO A 158 28.46 -32.45 -3.48
CA PRO A 158 29.62 -33.28 -3.14
C PRO A 158 30.04 -34.16 -4.33
N LYS A 159 31.36 -34.27 -4.55
CA LYS A 159 31.95 -35.08 -5.63
C LYS A 159 31.54 -36.55 -5.44
N GLY A 160 30.74 -37.08 -6.36
CA GLY A 160 30.31 -38.49 -6.38
C GLY A 160 28.84 -38.78 -6.10
N MET A 161 28.03 -37.78 -5.75
CA MET A 161 26.58 -37.96 -5.55
C MET A 161 25.79 -37.73 -6.86
N SER A 162 24.75 -38.51 -7.13
CA SER A 162 23.88 -38.22 -8.29
C SER A 162 23.09 -36.91 -8.07
N SER A 163 22.62 -36.27 -9.15
CA SER A 163 21.82 -35.02 -9.03
C SER A 163 20.54 -35.25 -8.21
N GLN A 164 19.87 -36.39 -8.45
CA GLN A 164 18.64 -36.77 -7.75
C GLN A 164 18.88 -37.05 -6.27
N GLU A 165 19.99 -37.71 -5.91
CA GLU A 165 20.36 -37.93 -4.51
C GLU A 165 20.68 -36.63 -3.80
N TRP A 166 21.36 -35.70 -4.48
CA TRP A 166 21.65 -34.37 -3.93
C TRP A 166 20.39 -33.56 -3.68
N GLU A 167 19.45 -33.55 -4.64
CA GLU A 167 18.13 -32.92 -4.49
C GLU A 167 17.33 -33.55 -3.35
N ARG A 168 17.35 -34.88 -3.23
CA ARG A 168 16.71 -35.60 -2.12
C ARG A 168 17.33 -35.26 -0.77
N LEU A 169 18.66 -35.12 -0.70
CA LEU A 169 19.37 -34.76 0.52
C LEU A 169 19.09 -33.31 0.92
N GLN A 170 19.07 -32.39 -0.05
CA GLN A 170 18.65 -31.00 0.14
C GLN A 170 17.20 -30.91 0.63
N LEU A 171 16.29 -31.70 0.04
CA LEU A 171 14.90 -31.78 0.48
C LEU A 171 14.79 -32.30 1.91
N LEU A 172 15.48 -33.39 2.26
CA LEU A 172 15.51 -33.92 3.64
C LEU A 172 16.10 -32.92 4.62
N ARG A 173 17.17 -32.21 4.24
CA ARG A 173 17.78 -31.16 5.07
C ARG A 173 16.84 -29.99 5.28
N LYS A 174 16.09 -29.60 4.24
CA LYS A 174 15.05 -28.56 4.30
C LYS A 174 13.90 -28.99 5.21
N LEU A 175 13.39 -30.22 5.06
CA LEU A 175 12.34 -30.77 5.91
C LEU A 175 12.79 -30.88 7.37
N ARG A 176 14.02 -31.31 7.62
CA ARG A 176 14.60 -31.37 8.97
C ARG A 176 14.76 -29.97 9.58
N ARG A 177 15.21 -28.98 8.80
CA ARG A 177 15.30 -27.58 9.26
C ARG A 177 13.93 -26.99 9.55
N GLN A 178 12.94 -27.29 8.72
CA GLN A 178 11.55 -26.85 8.89
C GLN A 178 10.76 -27.73 9.90
N LYS A 179 11.38 -28.79 10.43
CA LYS A 179 10.74 -29.84 11.25
C LYS A 179 9.39 -30.29 10.67
N ALA A 180 9.31 -30.44 9.35
CA ALA A 180 8.08 -30.78 8.64
C ALA A 180 8.04 -32.27 8.25
N GLY A 181 6.85 -32.86 8.25
CA GLY A 181 6.63 -34.25 7.84
C GLY A 181 7.21 -35.26 8.85
N PRO A 182 8.04 -36.23 8.44
CA PRO A 182 8.57 -37.27 9.34
C PRO A 182 9.40 -36.75 10.53
N PHE A 183 9.83 -35.48 10.49
CA PHE A 183 10.60 -34.83 11.55
C PHE A 183 9.74 -33.95 12.47
N GLU A 184 8.41 -34.06 12.38
CA GLU A 184 7.51 -33.36 13.29
C GLU A 184 7.57 -33.94 14.72
N PRO A 185 7.85 -33.10 15.74
CA PRO A 185 8.15 -33.55 17.09
C PRO A 185 6.97 -34.15 17.89
N GLY A 186 5.81 -34.43 17.27
CA GLY A 186 4.65 -35.08 17.90
C GLY A 186 4.12 -36.31 17.18
N LEU A 187 4.59 -36.57 15.95
CA LEU A 187 4.17 -37.73 15.15
C LEU A 187 5.17 -38.89 15.26
N SER A 188 6.36 -38.65 15.81
CA SER A 188 7.27 -39.74 16.18
C SER A 188 6.59 -40.59 17.26
N VAL A 189 6.16 -41.78 16.86
CA VAL A 189 5.46 -42.85 17.61
C VAL A 189 6.14 -43.24 18.95
N LEU A 190 7.35 -42.73 19.19
CA LEU A 190 8.20 -43.04 20.35
C LEU A 190 8.16 -41.99 21.47
N ALA A 191 7.44 -40.87 21.31
CA ALA A 191 7.31 -39.87 22.37
C ALA A 191 6.18 -40.25 23.35
N ASP A 192 6.48 -40.24 24.66
CA ASP A 192 5.54 -40.58 25.72
C ASP A 192 4.24 -39.77 25.64
N GLU A 193 3.09 -40.42 25.87
CA GLU A 193 1.75 -39.84 25.74
C GLU A 193 1.52 -38.63 26.66
N ALA A 194 2.29 -38.52 27.76
CA ALA A 194 2.31 -37.37 28.67
C ALA A 194 3.06 -36.14 28.12
N THR A 195 3.97 -36.33 27.16
CA THR A 195 4.74 -35.24 26.52
C THR A 195 4.09 -34.75 25.22
N ARG A 196 3.07 -35.47 24.75
CA ARG A 196 2.35 -35.14 23.52
C ARG A 196 1.47 -33.92 23.74
N LYS A 197 1.91 -32.79 23.19
CA LYS A 197 1.16 -31.53 23.15
C LYS A 197 -0.17 -31.76 22.43
N LYS A 198 -1.26 -31.17 22.93
CA LYS A 198 -2.61 -31.24 22.34
C LYS A 198 -3.19 -29.84 22.12
N CYS A 199 -3.98 -29.67 21.06
CA CYS A 199 -4.63 -28.41 20.74
C CYS A 199 -5.52 -27.96 21.91
N ARG A 200 -5.42 -26.69 22.32
CA ARG A 200 -6.19 -26.12 23.43
C ARG A 200 -7.70 -26.13 23.20
N GLU A 201 -8.16 -26.03 21.96
CA GLU A 201 -9.58 -25.87 21.63
C GLU A 201 -10.26 -27.22 21.30
N CYS A 202 -9.62 -28.08 20.50
CA CYS A 202 -10.20 -29.34 20.04
C CYS A 202 -9.47 -30.60 20.54
N SER A 203 -8.41 -30.46 21.33
CA SER A 203 -7.56 -31.56 21.83
C SER A 203 -6.89 -32.45 20.77
N SER A 204 -6.91 -32.05 19.49
CA SER A 204 -6.18 -32.73 18.42
C SER A 204 -4.66 -32.74 18.68
N VAL A 205 -4.00 -33.80 18.25
CA VAL A 205 -2.53 -33.97 18.34
C VAL A 205 -1.80 -33.17 17.25
N GLU A 206 -2.51 -32.78 16.18
CA GLU A 206 -1.95 -32.07 15.03
C GLU A 206 -1.83 -30.56 15.33
N ILE A 207 -0.78 -30.18 16.06
CA ILE A 207 -0.50 -28.78 16.41
C ILE A 207 0.47 -28.16 15.40
N ASP A 208 0.35 -26.87 15.18
CA ASP A 208 1.40 -26.10 14.50
C ASP A 208 2.54 -25.76 15.46
N TRP A 209 3.69 -26.40 15.24
CA TRP A 209 4.91 -26.25 16.02
C TRP A 209 5.49 -24.83 15.99
N VAL A 210 5.34 -24.10 14.88
CA VAL A 210 5.84 -22.71 14.77
C VAL A 210 5.10 -21.82 15.77
N TRP A 211 3.82 -22.10 16.01
CA TRP A 211 3.01 -21.32 16.95
C TRP A 211 3.32 -21.65 18.41
N ASP A 212 3.62 -22.91 18.69
CA ASP A 212 4.08 -23.35 20.01
C ASP A 212 5.48 -22.80 20.33
N GLU A 213 6.40 -22.78 19.36
CA GLU A 213 7.75 -22.22 19.57
C GLU A 213 7.76 -20.69 19.69
N VAL A 214 7.02 -20.00 18.82
CA VAL A 214 7.05 -18.52 18.76
C VAL A 214 6.12 -17.89 19.79
N PHE A 215 4.87 -18.36 19.88
CA PHE A 215 3.86 -17.74 20.75
C PHE A 215 3.59 -18.53 22.03
N GLY A 216 4.15 -19.74 22.18
CA GLY A 216 3.89 -20.60 23.34
C GLY A 216 2.50 -21.25 23.33
N ILE A 217 1.82 -21.33 22.18
CA ILE A 217 0.42 -21.74 22.11
C ILE A 217 0.23 -22.96 21.22
N GLN A 218 -0.44 -23.95 21.81
CA GLN A 218 -0.77 -25.21 21.16
C GLN A 218 -2.14 -25.11 20.48
N VAL A 219 -2.15 -24.92 19.17
CA VAL A 219 -3.38 -24.83 18.36
C VAL A 219 -3.20 -25.51 17.00
N CYS A 220 -4.22 -26.27 16.57
CA CYS A 220 -4.24 -26.92 15.26
C CYS A 220 -4.67 -25.95 14.15
N HIS A 221 -4.40 -26.30 12.88
CA HIS A 221 -4.77 -25.45 11.74
C HIS A 221 -6.28 -25.19 11.64
N ALA A 222 -7.10 -26.24 11.84
CA ALA A 222 -8.55 -26.11 11.80
C ALA A 222 -9.09 -25.10 12.84
N CYS A 223 -8.54 -25.13 14.07
CA CYS A 223 -8.95 -24.20 15.12
C CYS A 223 -8.53 -22.75 14.81
N LYS A 224 -7.37 -22.54 14.16
CA LYS A 224 -6.94 -21.20 13.73
C LYS A 224 -7.92 -20.58 12.74
N GLU A 225 -8.40 -21.36 11.78
CA GLU A 225 -9.34 -20.90 10.76
C GLU A 225 -10.76 -20.76 11.29
N SER A 226 -11.18 -21.65 12.20
CA SER A 226 -12.53 -21.59 12.79
C SER A 226 -12.70 -20.43 13.79
N ILE A 227 -11.62 -19.98 14.43
CA ILE A 227 -11.65 -18.92 15.46
C ILE A 227 -10.66 -17.80 15.12
N PRO A 228 -10.90 -17.04 14.03
CA PRO A 228 -10.03 -15.94 13.63
C PRO A 228 -10.00 -14.82 14.68
N ASP A 229 -11.06 -14.68 15.48
CA ASP A 229 -11.15 -13.62 16.50
C ASP A 229 -10.10 -13.75 17.59
N LYS A 230 -9.64 -14.96 17.91
CA LYS A 230 -8.55 -15.18 18.86
C LYS A 230 -7.21 -15.33 18.14
N TYR A 231 -7.21 -16.13 17.07
CA TYR A 231 -5.98 -16.60 16.44
C TYR A 231 -5.58 -15.82 15.18
N SER A 232 -6.29 -14.76 14.80
CA SER A 232 -5.81 -13.91 13.69
C SER A 232 -4.45 -13.30 14.04
N LEU A 233 -3.55 -13.34 13.07
CA LEU A 233 -2.29 -12.60 13.14
C LEU A 233 -2.55 -11.14 12.75
N LEU A 234 -1.96 -10.21 13.49
CA LEU A 234 -1.97 -8.78 13.20
C LEU A 234 -0.57 -8.31 12.84
N THR A 235 -0.47 -7.43 11.87
CA THR A 235 0.78 -6.76 11.54
C THR A 235 1.15 -5.72 12.60
N LYS A 236 2.44 -5.38 12.68
CA LYS A 236 2.91 -4.29 13.56
C LYS A 236 2.14 -2.99 13.38
N THR A 237 1.73 -2.66 12.16
CA THR A 237 0.94 -1.45 11.86
C THR A 237 -0.47 -1.53 12.43
N GLU A 238 -1.15 -2.67 12.27
CA GLU A 238 -2.49 -2.88 12.84
C GLU A 238 -2.45 -2.81 14.37
N CYS A 239 -1.42 -3.39 15.01
CA CYS A 239 -1.30 -3.31 16.47
C CYS A 239 -1.17 -1.86 16.99
N LYS A 240 -0.54 -0.97 16.22
CA LYS A 240 -0.42 0.46 16.58
C LYS A 240 -1.69 1.24 16.29
N GLU A 241 -2.38 0.92 15.20
CA GLU A 241 -3.57 1.65 14.77
C GLU A 241 -4.79 1.27 15.60
N ASP A 242 -4.99 -0.03 15.85
CA ASP A 242 -6.18 -0.57 16.51
C ASP A 242 -6.02 -0.55 18.04
N TYR A 243 -4.86 -0.95 18.56
CA TYR A 243 -4.62 -1.05 20.01
C TYR A 243 -3.77 0.09 20.59
N LEU A 244 -3.38 1.04 19.73
CA LEU A 244 -2.66 2.25 20.13
C LEU A 244 -1.34 1.92 20.88
N LEU A 245 -0.71 0.79 20.53
CA LEU A 245 0.56 0.31 21.07
C LEU A 245 1.75 1.12 20.55
N THR A 246 2.82 1.21 21.34
CA THR A 246 4.06 1.91 20.94
C THR A 246 5.03 0.96 20.24
N ASP A 247 5.97 1.52 19.50
CA ASP A 247 7.03 0.73 18.85
C ASP A 247 7.96 0.03 19.84
N GLU A 248 8.13 0.58 21.04
CA GLU A 248 9.00 0.02 22.07
C GLU A 248 8.37 -1.24 22.66
N GLU A 249 7.08 -1.17 23.01
CA GLU A 249 6.28 -2.32 23.48
C GLU A 249 6.26 -3.45 22.45
N LEU A 250 6.11 -3.11 21.16
CA LEU A 250 6.03 -4.10 20.07
C LEU A 250 7.38 -4.69 19.66
N LYS A 251 8.51 -4.07 20.04
CA LYS A 251 9.84 -4.60 19.73
C LYS A 251 10.33 -5.57 20.80
N ASP A 252 9.76 -5.49 22.00
CA ASP A 252 10.12 -6.35 23.12
C ASP A 252 9.51 -7.75 22.92
N ALA A 253 10.38 -8.72 22.63
CA ALA A 253 9.99 -10.10 22.36
C ALA A 253 9.54 -10.85 23.62
N ASP A 254 9.98 -10.41 24.81
CA ASP A 254 9.59 -11.03 26.08
C ASP A 254 8.16 -10.61 26.46
N LEU A 255 7.78 -9.39 26.07
CA LEU A 255 6.44 -8.86 26.30
C LEU A 255 5.41 -9.35 25.29
N LEU A 256 5.74 -9.23 24.00
CA LEU A 256 4.88 -9.61 22.89
C LEU A 256 5.67 -10.42 21.87
N PRO A 257 5.57 -11.76 21.93
CA PRO A 257 6.20 -12.61 20.94
C PRO A 257 5.67 -12.32 19.54
N HIS A 258 6.55 -12.38 18.53
CA HIS A 258 6.19 -12.09 17.15
C HIS A 258 6.80 -13.07 16.16
N LEU A 259 6.07 -13.31 15.08
CA LEU A 259 6.51 -14.12 13.95
C LEU A 259 7.03 -13.22 12.82
N SER A 260 8.31 -13.35 12.49
CA SER A 260 8.95 -12.62 11.38
C SER A 260 8.68 -13.33 10.06
N ARG A 261 8.09 -12.60 9.09
CA ARG A 261 7.88 -13.10 7.72
C ARG A 261 8.46 -12.11 6.70
N PRO A 262 9.01 -12.59 5.57
CA PRO A 262 9.48 -11.70 4.51
C PRO A 262 8.32 -10.83 4.02
N ASN A 263 8.61 -9.56 3.78
CA ASN A 263 7.58 -8.62 3.36
C ASN A 263 6.98 -9.02 2.00
N PRO A 264 5.64 -9.16 1.88
CA PRO A 264 4.99 -9.64 0.66
C PRO A 264 5.19 -8.71 -0.55
N HIS A 265 5.47 -7.42 -0.32
CA HIS A 265 5.72 -6.48 -1.41
C HIS A 265 7.13 -6.62 -2.01
N LYS A 266 8.15 -6.70 -1.15
CA LYS A 266 9.56 -6.86 -1.56
C LYS A 266 10.34 -7.60 -0.48
N SER A 267 10.97 -8.71 -0.83
CA SER A 267 11.74 -9.54 0.10
C SER A 267 13.01 -8.89 0.67
N HIS A 268 13.51 -7.80 0.07
CA HIS A 268 14.66 -7.04 0.58
C HIS A 268 14.26 -5.94 1.57
N TRP A 269 12.97 -5.66 1.74
CA TRP A 269 12.50 -4.75 2.77
C TRP A 269 12.56 -5.41 4.14
N HIS A 270 12.43 -4.61 5.19
CA HIS A 270 12.35 -5.14 6.54
C HIS A 270 11.20 -6.15 6.66
N ASP A 271 11.51 -7.27 7.31
CA ASP A 271 10.55 -8.34 7.56
C ASP A 271 9.32 -7.81 8.31
N MET A 272 8.17 -8.35 7.95
CA MET A 272 6.91 -8.07 8.62
C MET A 272 6.85 -8.84 9.94
N MET A 273 6.56 -8.11 11.01
CA MET A 273 6.30 -8.68 12.33
C MET A 273 4.80 -8.96 12.48
N LEU A 274 4.47 -10.21 12.76
CA LEU A 274 3.10 -10.70 12.98
C LEU A 274 2.91 -11.05 14.46
N PHE A 275 1.90 -10.48 15.08
CA PHE A 275 1.52 -10.68 16.47
C PHE A 275 0.22 -11.44 16.58
N LEU A 276 0.01 -12.13 17.68
CA LEU A 276 -1.23 -12.87 17.90
C LEU A 276 -2.30 -11.97 18.55
N ARG A 277 -3.48 -11.91 17.93
CA ARG A 277 -4.57 -11.01 18.35
C ARG A 277 -4.92 -11.08 19.82
N PHE A 278 -5.19 -12.26 20.35
CA PHE A 278 -5.60 -12.34 21.76
C PHE A 278 -4.50 -11.91 22.73
N GLN A 279 -3.22 -12.17 22.44
CA GLN A 279 -2.10 -11.74 23.31
C GLN A 279 -1.97 -10.21 23.31
N VAL A 280 -2.16 -9.60 22.12
CA VAL A 280 -2.16 -8.14 21.97
C VAL A 280 -3.34 -7.53 22.71
N GLU A 281 -4.54 -8.09 22.58
CA GLU A 281 -5.75 -7.67 23.29
C GLU A 281 -5.58 -7.78 24.81
N GLU A 282 -5.09 -8.92 25.31
CA GLU A 282 -4.82 -9.11 26.73
C GLU A 282 -3.81 -8.09 27.26
N TYR A 283 -2.73 -7.81 26.53
CA TYR A 283 -1.76 -6.79 26.94
C TYR A 283 -2.35 -5.38 26.90
N ALA A 284 -3.05 -5.02 25.82
CA ALA A 284 -3.65 -3.72 25.64
C ALA A 284 -4.72 -3.44 26.69
N PHE A 285 -5.61 -4.39 26.94
CA PHE A 285 -6.69 -4.24 27.90
C PHE A 285 -6.22 -4.36 29.34
N ASN A 286 -5.31 -5.28 29.68
CA ASN A 286 -4.93 -5.49 31.09
C ASN A 286 -3.82 -4.52 31.54
N THR A 287 -2.79 -4.34 30.74
CA THR A 287 -1.57 -3.64 31.18
C THR A 287 -1.60 -2.16 30.79
N LYS A 288 -1.94 -1.86 29.53
CA LYS A 288 -1.80 -0.51 29.00
C LYS A 288 -2.98 0.40 29.31
N TRP A 289 -4.19 -0.04 28.95
CA TRP A 289 -5.39 0.78 29.02
C TRP A 289 -6.29 0.42 30.22
N GLY A 290 -6.18 -0.80 30.75
CA GLY A 290 -6.94 -1.30 31.90
C GLY A 290 -8.37 -1.76 31.59
N SER A 291 -8.93 -1.39 30.43
CA SER A 291 -10.23 -1.85 29.94
C SER A 291 -10.43 -1.48 28.48
N ALA A 292 -11.27 -2.22 27.74
CA ALA A 292 -11.64 -1.89 26.36
C ALA A 292 -12.29 -0.49 26.26
N GLU A 293 -13.16 -0.12 27.20
CA GLU A 293 -13.84 1.20 27.20
C GLU A 293 -12.86 2.38 27.25
N LYS A 294 -11.74 2.24 27.98
CA LYS A 294 -10.70 3.27 28.05
C LYS A 294 -9.90 3.39 26.77
N LEU A 295 -9.65 2.29 26.08
CA LEU A 295 -9.02 2.30 24.76
C LEU A 295 -9.92 3.04 23.76
N ASP A 296 -11.21 2.71 23.76
CA ASP A 296 -12.20 3.37 22.88
C ASP A 296 -12.29 4.87 23.16
N ALA A 297 -12.35 5.28 24.42
CA ALA A 297 -12.36 6.69 24.80
C ALA A 297 -11.08 7.43 24.36
N GLU A 298 -9.92 6.77 24.40
CA GLU A 298 -8.66 7.36 23.90
C GLU A 298 -8.65 7.47 22.38
N PHE A 299 -9.17 6.46 21.69
CA PHE A 299 -9.33 6.44 20.25
C PHE A 299 -10.21 7.60 19.76
N GLU A 300 -11.38 7.80 20.39
CA GLU A 300 -12.29 8.91 20.08
C GLU A 300 -11.61 10.26 20.30
N LYS A 301 -10.83 10.41 21.39
CA LYS A 301 -10.03 11.60 21.65
C LYS A 301 -9.01 11.85 20.55
N ARG A 302 -8.26 10.82 20.11
CA ARG A 302 -7.27 10.96 19.02
C ARG A 302 -7.91 11.34 17.69
N GLU A 303 -9.06 10.75 17.36
CA GLU A 303 -9.75 11.08 16.12
C GLU A 303 -10.37 12.48 16.17
N ALA A 304 -10.93 12.91 17.30
CA ALA A 304 -11.37 14.29 17.50
C ALA A 304 -10.21 15.29 17.37
N ASP A 305 -9.05 15.00 18.00
CA ASP A 305 -7.84 15.83 17.90
C ASP A 305 -7.28 15.88 16.47
N LYS A 306 -7.33 14.76 15.75
CA LYS A 306 -6.91 14.68 14.35
C LYS A 306 -7.86 15.47 13.45
N LYS A 307 -9.17 15.41 13.68
CA LYS A 307 -10.16 16.23 12.99
C LYS A 307 -9.93 17.71 13.26
N ARG A 308 -9.77 18.11 14.53
CA ARG A 308 -9.44 19.50 14.93
C ARG A 308 -8.18 20.00 14.26
N ARG A 309 -7.10 19.21 14.25
CA ARG A 309 -5.83 19.59 13.59
C ARG A 309 -5.98 19.74 12.08
N LYS A 310 -6.76 18.86 11.42
CA LYS A 310 -7.04 18.98 9.98
C LYS A 310 -7.85 20.24 9.66
N GLU A 311 -8.87 20.53 10.47
CA GLU A 311 -9.71 21.72 10.32
C GLU A 311 -8.93 23.01 10.57
N ALA A 312 -8.10 23.05 11.62
CA ALA A 312 -7.22 24.19 11.89
C ALA A 312 -6.26 24.43 10.72
N LYS A 313 -5.58 23.37 10.23
CA LYS A 313 -4.71 23.46 9.05
C LYS A 313 -5.45 23.93 7.80
N PHE A 314 -6.70 23.51 7.61
CA PHE A 314 -7.52 23.95 6.49
C PHE A 314 -7.87 25.44 6.61
N ARG A 315 -8.32 25.87 7.80
CA ARG A 315 -8.62 27.27 8.10
C ARG A 315 -7.39 28.17 7.92
N ASP A 316 -6.22 27.72 8.38
CA ASP A 316 -4.98 28.47 8.25
C ASP A 316 -4.56 28.60 6.78
N LYS A 317 -4.71 27.52 5.99
CA LYS A 317 -4.50 27.57 4.53
C LYS A 317 -5.48 28.53 3.83
N LEU A 318 -6.75 28.57 4.25
CA LEU A 318 -7.72 29.53 3.72
C LEU A 318 -7.37 30.98 4.09
N ASN A 319 -6.91 31.22 5.31
CA ASN A 319 -6.50 32.55 5.75
C ASN A 319 -5.22 33.00 5.02
N ASP A 320 -4.27 32.10 4.81
CA ASP A 320 -3.06 32.35 4.02
C ASP A 320 -3.42 32.67 2.55
N LEU A 321 -4.33 31.89 1.96
CA LEU A 321 -4.85 32.17 0.62
C LEU A 321 -5.52 33.55 0.54
N LYS A 322 -6.41 33.87 1.48
CA LYS A 322 -7.06 35.20 1.56
C LYS A 322 -6.05 36.33 1.70
N ARG A 323 -5.00 36.15 2.51
CA ARG A 323 -3.91 37.12 2.66
C ARG A 323 -3.18 37.34 1.35
N LYS A 324 -2.78 36.25 0.67
CA LYS A 324 -2.12 36.31 -0.65
C LYS A 324 -2.97 36.99 -1.72
N THR A 325 -4.26 36.67 -1.79
CA THR A 325 -5.17 37.34 -2.74
C THR A 325 -5.38 38.81 -2.40
N ARG A 326 -5.47 39.17 -1.10
CA ARG A 326 -5.59 40.58 -0.67
C ARG A 326 -4.33 41.38 -1.02
N THR A 327 -3.15 40.84 -0.78
CA THR A 327 -1.88 41.52 -1.13
C THR A 327 -1.73 41.70 -2.63
N GLU A 328 -2.12 40.71 -3.44
CA GLU A 328 -2.14 40.83 -4.91
C GLU A 328 -3.15 41.87 -5.39
N ALA A 329 -4.36 41.92 -4.81
CA ALA A 329 -5.36 42.93 -5.13
C ALA A 329 -4.87 44.35 -4.78
N ILE A 330 -4.26 44.54 -3.61
CA ILE A 330 -3.68 45.82 -3.19
C ILE A 330 -2.52 46.20 -4.12
N ARG A 331 -1.62 45.26 -4.45
CA ARG A 331 -0.51 45.50 -5.37
C ARG A 331 -1.01 45.89 -6.76
N ARG A 332 -2.05 45.22 -7.27
CA ARG A 332 -2.69 45.56 -8.55
C ARG A 332 -3.35 46.94 -8.50
N GLN A 333 -3.98 47.30 -7.39
CA GLN A 333 -4.57 48.62 -7.20
C GLN A 333 -3.50 49.72 -7.14
N GLN A 334 -2.41 49.49 -6.41
CA GLN A 334 -1.26 50.41 -6.34
C GLN A 334 -0.53 50.56 -7.68
N ALA A 335 -0.32 49.46 -8.41
CA ALA A 335 0.25 49.50 -9.76
C ALA A 335 -0.65 50.29 -10.74
N THR A 336 -1.97 50.15 -10.60
CA THR A 336 -2.94 50.94 -11.40
C THR A 336 -2.83 52.43 -11.06
N GLN A 337 -2.77 52.78 -9.77
CA GLN A 337 -2.60 54.15 -9.30
C GLN A 337 -1.25 54.77 -9.71
N ALA A 338 -0.16 54.01 -9.66
CA ALA A 338 1.18 54.47 -10.05
C ALA A 338 1.33 54.66 -11.57
N ALA A 339 0.54 53.96 -12.38
CA ALA A 339 0.48 54.13 -13.84
C ALA A 339 -0.33 55.37 -14.29
N GLY A 340 -0.69 56.28 -13.37
CA GLY A 340 -1.44 57.50 -13.69
C GLY A 340 -2.91 57.29 -14.04
N ALA A 341 -3.39 56.06 -14.03
CA ALA A 341 -4.81 55.74 -14.13
C ALA A 341 -5.38 55.68 -12.71
N GLY A 342 -6.14 56.70 -12.30
CA GLY A 342 -6.86 56.72 -11.04
C GLY A 342 -7.74 55.47 -10.82
N PRO A 343 -8.30 55.24 -9.62
CA PRO A 343 -9.01 54.01 -9.28
C PRO A 343 -10.26 53.83 -10.15
N ARG A 344 -10.12 53.08 -11.26
CA ARG A 344 -11.23 52.71 -12.13
C ARG A 344 -12.08 51.69 -11.40
N LYS A 345 -13.27 52.10 -10.93
CA LYS A 345 -14.26 51.17 -10.40
C LYS A 345 -14.74 50.25 -11.53
N PHE A 346 -15.19 49.05 -11.21
CA PHE A 346 -15.92 48.22 -12.17
C PHE A 346 -17.18 49.00 -12.59
N GLY A 347 -17.24 49.42 -13.86
CA GLY A 347 -18.22 50.39 -14.38
C GLY A 347 -17.64 51.76 -14.77
N ASP A 348 -16.34 52.01 -14.61
CA ASP A 348 -15.71 53.26 -15.00
C ASP A 348 -15.42 53.28 -16.52
N SER A 349 -16.40 53.82 -17.23
CA SER A 349 -16.57 53.95 -18.67
C SER A 349 -15.28 54.25 -19.44
N VAL A 350 -15.01 53.42 -20.45
CA VAL A 350 -14.07 53.74 -21.52
C VAL A 350 -14.75 54.79 -22.40
N GLY A 351 -14.43 56.07 -22.19
CA GLY A 351 -14.79 57.17 -23.08
C GLY A 351 -16.16 57.81 -22.83
N GLY A 352 -16.16 59.13 -22.64
CA GLY A 352 -17.36 59.96 -22.54
C GLY A 352 -17.70 60.34 -21.11
N GLY A 353 -17.39 61.58 -20.72
CA GLY A 353 -17.83 62.15 -19.45
C GLY A 353 -19.35 62.16 -19.32
N LYS A 354 -19.85 62.26 -18.08
CA LYS A 354 -21.28 62.45 -17.79
C LYS A 354 -21.78 63.66 -18.56
N HIS A 355 -22.63 63.45 -19.55
CA HIS A 355 -23.36 64.51 -20.22
C HIS A 355 -24.85 64.32 -19.94
N VAL A 356 -25.59 65.42 -19.88
CA VAL A 356 -27.05 65.39 -19.71
C VAL A 356 -27.64 65.01 -21.06
N HIS A 357 -28.51 63.99 -21.08
CA HIS A 357 -29.13 63.52 -22.32
C HIS A 357 -30.16 64.53 -22.80
N GLU A 358 -29.82 65.23 -23.88
CA GLU A 358 -30.76 66.07 -24.62
C GLU A 358 -31.33 65.24 -25.79
N TRP A 359 -32.59 64.83 -25.63
CA TRP A 359 -33.29 63.96 -26.58
C TRP A 359 -33.78 64.75 -27.79
N GLY A 360 -33.42 64.28 -28.98
CA GLY A 360 -33.91 64.82 -30.24
C GLY A 360 -35.38 64.46 -30.52
N ARG A 361 -35.87 64.89 -31.68
CA ARG A 361 -37.25 64.69 -32.13
C ARG A 361 -37.57 63.18 -32.21
N ALA A 362 -38.72 62.77 -31.68
CA ALA A 362 -39.19 61.39 -31.78
C ALA A 362 -39.48 61.02 -33.24
N VAL A 363 -39.00 59.84 -33.66
CA VAL A 363 -39.24 59.25 -34.97
C VAL A 363 -39.94 57.91 -34.75
N GLU A 364 -41.04 57.68 -35.46
CA GLU A 364 -41.73 56.38 -35.45
C GLU A 364 -40.97 55.39 -36.34
N ASN A 365 -40.53 54.29 -35.74
CA ASN A 365 -39.94 53.18 -36.49
C ASN A 365 -41.04 52.33 -37.15
N GLU A 366 -40.65 51.50 -38.12
CA GLU A 366 -41.55 50.66 -38.94
C GLU A 366 -42.45 49.72 -38.12
N ASP A 367 -42.11 49.47 -36.85
CA ASP A 367 -42.87 48.66 -35.89
C ASP A 367 -43.88 49.48 -35.04
N GLY A 368 -44.13 50.75 -35.37
CA GLY A 368 -45.12 51.61 -34.70
C GLY A 368 -44.71 52.13 -33.32
N MET A 369 -43.43 52.04 -32.98
CA MET A 369 -42.87 52.52 -31.70
C MET A 369 -42.12 53.83 -31.88
N THR A 370 -42.35 54.81 -31.00
CA THR A 370 -41.67 56.11 -31.03
C THR A 370 -40.31 56.03 -30.36
N VAL A 371 -39.24 56.25 -31.12
CA VAL A 371 -37.85 56.21 -30.63
C VAL A 371 -37.25 57.62 -30.61
N LYS A 372 -36.64 58.00 -29.48
CA LYS A 372 -35.90 59.27 -29.32
C LYS A 372 -34.41 59.00 -29.24
N LYS A 373 -33.63 59.72 -30.03
CA LYS A 373 -32.16 59.64 -30.03
C LYS A 373 -31.55 60.84 -29.31
N CYS A 374 -30.64 60.60 -28.38
CA CYS A 374 -29.88 61.64 -27.71
C CYS A 374 -28.85 62.27 -28.67
N ASN A 375 -28.87 63.59 -28.79
CA ASN A 375 -28.02 64.32 -29.75
C ASN A 375 -26.52 64.27 -29.39
N GLY A 376 -26.18 64.08 -28.10
CA GLY A 376 -24.79 64.05 -27.62
C GLY A 376 -24.08 62.70 -27.73
N CYS A 377 -24.73 61.60 -27.36
CA CYS A 377 -24.12 60.25 -27.34
C CYS A 377 -24.73 59.25 -28.31
N GLY A 378 -25.79 59.61 -29.02
CA GLY A 378 -26.47 58.72 -29.95
C GLY A 378 -27.23 57.57 -29.28
N MET A 379 -27.46 57.61 -27.96
CA MET A 379 -28.29 56.65 -27.24
C MET A 379 -29.74 56.78 -27.71
N GLU A 380 -30.41 55.66 -27.95
CA GLU A 380 -31.79 55.58 -28.43
C GLU A 380 -32.68 55.02 -27.31
N VAL A 381 -33.81 55.68 -27.04
CA VAL A 381 -34.80 55.25 -26.04
C VAL A 381 -36.15 55.14 -26.71
N GLU A 382 -36.76 53.96 -26.56
CA GLU A 382 -38.09 53.64 -27.04
C GLU A 382 -39.11 54.02 -25.97
N GLU A 383 -40.04 54.91 -26.30
CA GLU A 383 -41.17 55.22 -25.43
C GLU A 383 -42.39 54.46 -25.95
N LEU A 384 -42.92 53.54 -25.13
CA LEU A 384 -44.28 53.00 -25.32
C LEU A 384 -45.25 53.93 -24.58
N GLU A 385 -46.08 54.67 -25.32
CA GLU A 385 -47.27 55.29 -24.75
C GLU A 385 -48.31 54.19 -24.48
N PHE A 386 -48.76 54.08 -23.22
CA PHE A 386 -49.79 53.13 -22.77
C PHE A 386 -51.19 53.75 -22.80
#